data_AF-A0AAV4LLA2-F1
#
_entry.id   AF-A0AAV4LLA2-F1
#
_cell.length_a   1.000
_cell.length_b   1.000
_cell.length_c   1.000
_cell.angle_alpha   90.00
_cell.angle_beta   90.00
_cell.angle_gamma   90.00
#
_symmetry.space_group_name_H-M   'P 1'
#
loop_
_entity.id
_entity.type
_entity.pdbx_description
1 polymer ?
#
loop_
_entity_poly.entity_id
_entity_poly.type
_entity_poly.pdbx_seq_one_letter_code
_entity_poly.pdbx_strand_id
1 'polypeptide(L)'
;MRAQCEAAMRGIVAGTAWPDFLRNSQCVSHLRQLTEGGNGGQKKLSVNDIVAQAIYGFNYPNSFCHVGMHALLPPIRCFTVFKSPFFYPLSKVLSDLEHLAQVKTYTADEARQLYEKDIIMDDIVEIDAAFRAQCGL
;
A
#
# COMPACT_ATOMS: atom_id res chain seq x y z
N MET A 1 -13.27 -6.40 -1.83
CA MET A 1 -11.98 -6.09 -2.49
C MET A 1 -10.81 -6.14 -1.51
N ARG A 2 -10.80 -5.34 -0.42
CA ARG A 2 -9.72 -5.36 0.61
C ARG A 2 -9.37 -6.76 1.12
N ALA A 3 -10.34 -7.54 1.58
CA ALA A 3 -10.10 -8.89 2.09
C ALA A 3 -9.44 -9.83 1.06
N GLN A 4 -9.76 -9.67 -0.23
CA GLN A 4 -9.13 -10.45 -1.31
C GLN A 4 -7.67 -10.02 -1.52
N CYS A 5 -7.38 -8.71 -1.47
CA CYS A 5 -6.01 -8.21 -1.52
C CYS A 5 -5.20 -8.65 -0.30
N GLU A 6 -5.76 -8.62 0.91
CA GLU A 6 -5.12 -9.12 2.12
C GLU A 6 -4.80 -10.62 1.99
N ALA A 7 -5.75 -11.43 1.51
CA ALA A 7 -5.52 -12.85 1.29
C ALA A 7 -4.40 -13.10 0.27
N ALA A 8 -4.39 -12.36 -0.85
CA ALA A 8 -3.34 -12.43 -1.84
C ALA A 8 -1.97 -12.02 -1.27
N MET A 9 -1.90 -10.90 -0.55
CA MET A 9 -0.66 -10.44 0.07
C MET A 9 -0.12 -11.40 1.13
N ARG A 10 -0.98 -11.94 2.00
CA ARG A 10 -0.60 -12.97 2.97
C ARG A 10 0.03 -14.17 2.26
N GLY A 11 -0.58 -14.62 1.18
CA GLY A 11 -0.06 -15.75 0.39
C GLY A 11 1.26 -15.45 -0.33
N ILE A 12 1.44 -14.23 -0.85
CA ILE A 12 2.70 -13.79 -1.48
C ILE A 12 3.83 -13.72 -0.45
N VAL A 13 3.57 -13.10 0.71
CA VAL A 13 4.53 -12.95 1.81
C VAL A 13 4.85 -14.30 2.45
N ALA A 14 3.88 -15.19 2.62
CA ALA A 14 4.11 -16.54 3.13
C ALA A 14 4.75 -17.49 2.10
N GLY A 15 4.82 -17.10 0.83
CA GLY A 15 5.32 -17.96 -0.26
C GLY A 15 4.36 -19.10 -0.63
N THR A 16 3.10 -19.03 -0.22
CA THR A 16 2.10 -20.10 -0.37
C THR A 16 1.10 -19.87 -1.50
N ALA A 17 0.96 -18.64 -2.02
CA ALA A 17 -0.07 -18.32 -3.02
C ALA A 17 0.45 -17.79 -4.36
N TRP A 18 -0.46 -17.87 -5.35
CA TRP A 18 -0.37 -17.37 -6.71
C TRP A 18 -0.14 -15.84 -6.76
N PRO A 19 0.55 -15.30 -7.78
CA PRO A 19 1.02 -15.98 -8.99
C PRO A 19 2.32 -16.78 -8.81
N ASP A 20 2.45 -17.92 -9.50
CA ASP A 20 3.64 -18.79 -9.42
C ASP A 20 4.96 -18.07 -9.74
N PHE A 21 4.92 -17.05 -10.60
CA PHE A 21 6.10 -16.23 -10.91
C PHE A 21 6.62 -15.41 -9.72
N LEU A 22 5.79 -15.16 -8.70
CA LEU A 22 6.20 -14.50 -7.45
C LEU A 22 6.73 -15.50 -6.41
N ARG A 23 6.55 -16.80 -6.61
CA ARG A 23 6.99 -17.83 -5.64
C ARG A 23 8.50 -17.78 -5.39
N ASN A 24 9.30 -17.45 -6.40
CA ASN A 24 10.77 -17.33 -6.27
C ASN A 24 11.26 -15.93 -6.68
N SER A 25 10.38 -14.92 -6.70
CA SER A 25 10.75 -13.59 -7.15
C SER A 25 11.63 -12.88 -6.12
N GLN A 26 12.77 -12.35 -6.58
CA GLN A 26 13.63 -11.47 -5.78
C GLN A 26 12.91 -10.19 -5.33
N CYS A 27 11.83 -9.80 -6.02
CA CYS A 27 11.04 -8.63 -5.64
C CYS A 27 10.34 -8.81 -4.30
N VAL A 28 10.10 -10.04 -3.84
CA VAL A 28 9.38 -10.34 -2.57
C VAL A 28 10.22 -11.11 -1.56
N SER A 29 11.48 -11.45 -1.90
CA SER A 29 12.38 -12.20 -1.00
C SER A 29 12.66 -11.44 0.30
N HIS A 30 12.82 -10.12 0.23
CA HIS A 30 13.04 -9.28 1.40
C HIS A 30 11.88 -9.36 2.41
N LEU A 31 10.62 -9.39 1.96
CA LEU A 31 9.46 -9.54 2.85
C LEU A 31 9.44 -10.90 3.54
N ARG A 32 9.88 -11.95 2.85
CA ARG A 32 9.99 -13.31 3.43
C ARG A 32 11.09 -13.39 4.47
N GLN A 33 12.24 -12.76 4.21
CA GLN A 33 13.34 -12.70 5.18
C GLN A 33 12.91 -12.03 6.49
N LEU A 34 12.05 -11.00 6.44
CA LEU A 34 11.46 -10.38 7.64
C LEU A 34 10.60 -11.36 8.46
N THR A 35 9.98 -12.35 7.81
CA THR A 35 9.19 -13.39 8.48
C THR A 35 10.02 -14.56 9.00
N GLU A 36 11.18 -14.82 8.39
CA GLU A 36 12.10 -15.89 8.80
C GLU A 36 12.99 -15.47 9.98
N GLY A 37 13.22 -14.15 10.14
CA GLY A 37 14.13 -13.57 11.13
C GLY A 37 15.55 -13.52 10.58
N GLY A 38 16.08 -12.32 10.34
CA GLY A 38 17.41 -12.15 9.76
C GLY A 38 18.55 -12.58 10.70
N ASN A 39 19.63 -13.09 10.12
CA ASN A 39 20.92 -13.28 10.80
C ASN A 39 21.51 -11.91 11.20
N GLY A 40 21.11 -11.37 12.36
CA GLY A 40 21.61 -10.08 12.82
C GLY A 40 20.82 -9.36 13.92
N GLY A 41 19.91 -10.03 14.63
CA GLY A 41 19.13 -9.40 15.70
C GLY A 41 17.91 -8.60 15.24
N GLN A 42 17.54 -8.69 13.95
CA GLN A 42 16.30 -8.11 13.45
C GLN A 42 15.07 -8.80 14.06
N LYS A 43 14.07 -8.00 14.45
CA LYS A 43 12.82 -8.50 15.04
C LYS A 43 12.04 -9.28 13.99
N LYS A 44 11.77 -10.56 14.26
CA LYS A 44 10.89 -11.40 13.44
C LYS A 44 9.48 -10.82 13.43
N LEU A 45 8.94 -10.56 12.25
CA LEU A 45 7.56 -10.09 12.06
C LEU A 45 6.66 -11.24 11.60
N SER A 46 5.41 -11.25 12.05
CA SER A 46 4.43 -12.16 11.48
C SER A 46 3.97 -11.64 10.11
N VAL A 47 3.47 -12.54 9.26
CA VAL A 47 2.84 -12.17 7.98
C VAL A 47 1.72 -11.15 8.20
N ASN A 48 0.98 -11.27 9.30
CA ASN A 48 -0.10 -10.34 9.63
C ASN A 48 0.43 -8.94 10.00
N ASP A 49 1.56 -8.85 10.70
CA ASP A 49 2.17 -7.56 11.05
C ASP A 49 2.59 -6.82 9.77
N ILE A 50 3.16 -7.53 8.79
CA ILE A 50 3.54 -6.95 7.50
C ILE A 50 2.30 -6.50 6.73
N VAL A 51 1.29 -7.36 6.60
CA VAL A 51 0.07 -7.05 5.84
C VAL A 51 -0.77 -5.94 6.50
N ALA A 52 -0.67 -5.77 7.83
CA ALA A 52 -1.35 -4.69 8.53
C ALA A 52 -0.83 -3.29 8.14
N GLN A 53 0.39 -3.21 7.60
CA GLN A 53 1.02 -1.96 7.12
C GLN A 53 0.72 -1.67 5.65
N ALA A 54 -0.13 -2.47 5.01
CA ALA A 54 -0.49 -2.27 3.63
C ALA A 54 -1.25 -0.96 3.42
N ILE A 55 -0.82 -0.22 2.40
CA ILE A 55 -1.49 0.99 1.93
C ILE A 55 -2.44 0.61 0.80
N TYR A 56 -3.69 1.05 0.93
CA TYR A 56 -4.75 0.79 -0.04
C TYR A 56 -5.26 2.08 -0.64
N GLY A 57 -5.48 2.07 -1.94
CA GLY A 57 -6.07 3.21 -2.62
C GLY A 57 -6.30 2.96 -4.10
N PHE A 58 -6.64 4.02 -4.80
CA PHE A 58 -7.01 4.02 -6.20
C PHE A 58 -6.30 5.18 -6.90
N ASN A 59 -6.08 5.05 -8.21
CA ASN A 59 -5.66 6.18 -9.02
C ASN A 59 -6.79 6.65 -9.95
N TYR A 60 -6.99 7.97 -10.02
CA TYR A 60 -7.94 8.57 -10.95
C TYR A 60 -7.41 9.92 -11.49
N PRO A 61 -7.47 10.19 -12.81
CA PRO A 61 -7.99 9.29 -13.85
C PRO A 61 -7.07 8.07 -14.08
N ASN A 62 -7.68 6.92 -14.39
CA ASN A 62 -6.95 5.71 -14.76
C ASN A 62 -6.96 5.56 -16.30
N SER A 63 -5.84 5.12 -16.88
CA SER A 63 -5.73 4.85 -18.32
C SER A 63 -6.60 3.67 -18.77
N PHE A 64 -6.99 2.81 -17.84
CA PHE A 64 -7.90 1.69 -18.08
C PHE A 64 -9.33 2.05 -17.69
N CYS A 65 -10.32 1.65 -18.50
CA CYS A 65 -11.75 1.81 -18.20
C CYS A 65 -12.26 0.81 -17.14
N HIS A 66 -11.41 0.42 -16.18
CA HIS A 66 -11.71 -0.50 -15.10
C HIS A 66 -11.29 0.08 -13.76
N VAL A 67 -12.10 -0.17 -12.72
CA VAL A 67 -11.73 0.18 -11.34
C VAL A 67 -10.62 -0.76 -10.87
N GLY A 68 -9.45 -0.20 -10.59
CA GLY A 68 -8.30 -0.92 -10.05
C GLY A 68 -7.95 -0.40 -8.66
N MET A 69 -7.92 -1.29 -7.67
CA MET A 69 -7.43 -0.97 -6.33
C MET A 69 -5.96 -1.38 -6.21
N HIS A 70 -5.16 -0.48 -5.67
CA HIS A 70 -3.78 -0.73 -5.30
C HIS A 70 -3.72 -1.27 -3.86
N ALA A 71 -2.89 -2.28 -3.64
CA ALA A 71 -2.47 -2.74 -2.34
C ALA A 71 -0.94 -2.80 -2.34
N LEU A 72 -0.31 -1.93 -1.56
CA LEU A 72 1.14 -1.71 -1.57
C LEU A 72 1.70 -1.98 -0.18
N LEU A 73 2.83 -2.70 -0.10
CA LEU A 73 3.50 -3.02 1.15
C LEU A 73 4.83 -2.26 1.25
N PRO A 74 5.16 -1.70 2.43
CA PRO A 74 6.51 -1.25 2.71
C PRO A 74 7.49 -2.44 2.78
N PRO A 75 8.80 -2.24 2.50
CA PRO A 75 9.45 -0.97 2.22
C PRO A 75 9.24 -0.49 0.77
N ILE A 76 8.82 0.77 0.61
CA ILE A 76 8.49 1.40 -0.67
C ILE A 76 9.76 1.99 -1.27
N ARG A 77 10.09 1.58 -2.50
CA ARG A 77 11.23 2.14 -3.26
C ARG A 77 10.86 3.37 -4.08
N CYS A 78 9.61 3.46 -4.53
CA CYS A 78 9.14 4.48 -5.44
C CYS A 78 7.73 4.93 -5.04
N PHE A 79 7.60 6.20 -4.68
CA PHE A 79 6.35 6.77 -4.19
C PHE A 79 5.48 7.38 -5.31
N THR A 80 5.85 7.21 -6.59
CA THR A 80 5.16 7.89 -7.70
C THR A 80 3.69 7.54 -7.82
N VAL A 81 3.29 6.33 -7.40
CA VAL A 81 1.88 5.89 -7.41
C VAL A 81 0.99 6.71 -6.47
N PHE A 82 1.57 7.28 -5.42
CA PHE A 82 0.86 8.02 -4.37
C PHE A 82 0.76 9.51 -4.65
N LYS A 83 1.33 10.00 -5.75
CA LYS A 83 1.37 11.44 -6.04
C LYS A 83 -0.04 12.03 -6.10
N SER A 84 -0.26 13.04 -5.29
CA SER A 84 -1.39 13.95 -5.43
C SER A 84 -1.47 14.58 -6.83
N PRO A 85 -2.68 14.93 -7.30
CA PRO A 85 -4.01 14.70 -6.70
C PRO A 85 -4.61 13.38 -7.18
N PHE A 86 -3.80 12.49 -7.73
CA PHE A 86 -4.29 11.36 -8.50
C PHE A 86 -4.37 10.07 -7.68
N PHE A 87 -3.95 10.08 -6.41
CA PHE A 87 -4.11 8.96 -5.50
C PHE A 87 -5.25 9.22 -4.51
N TYR A 88 -6.15 8.25 -4.39
CA TYR A 88 -7.34 8.29 -3.56
C TYR A 88 -7.22 7.18 -2.51
N PRO A 89 -6.92 7.52 -1.24
CA PRO A 89 -6.86 6.54 -0.17
C PRO A 89 -8.18 5.78 -0.03
N LEU A 90 -8.10 4.48 0.27
CA LEU A 90 -9.30 3.65 0.47
C LEU A 90 -10.24 4.25 1.53
N SER A 91 -9.70 4.85 2.59
CA SER A 91 -10.47 5.54 3.63
C SER A 91 -11.34 6.67 3.08
N LYS A 92 -10.78 7.52 2.20
CA LYS A 92 -11.52 8.59 1.53
C LYS A 92 -12.61 8.04 0.61
N VAL A 93 -12.29 7.02 -0.18
CA VAL A 93 -13.27 6.37 -1.08
C VAL A 93 -14.43 5.74 -0.30
N LEU A 94 -14.13 5.04 0.80
CA LEU A 94 -15.18 4.46 1.64
C LEU A 94 -16.03 5.53 2.32
N SER A 95 -15.40 6.59 2.85
CA SER A 95 -16.12 7.72 3.45
C SER A 95 -17.06 8.39 2.46
N ASP A 96 -16.60 8.66 1.24
CA ASP A 96 -17.43 9.20 0.16
C ASP A 96 -18.64 8.30 -0.16
N LEU A 97 -18.40 6.98 -0.30
CA LEU A 97 -19.48 6.03 -0.61
C LEU A 97 -20.51 5.95 0.52
N GLU A 98 -20.05 6.00 1.77
CA GLU A 98 -20.90 5.97 2.96
C GLU A 98 -21.77 7.23 3.07
N HIS A 99 -21.20 8.41 2.86
CA HIS A 99 -21.88 9.68 3.13
C HIS A 99 -22.55 10.30 1.89
N LEU A 100 -22.06 10.00 0.69
CA LEU A 100 -22.48 10.64 -0.56
C LEU A 100 -23.05 9.65 -1.58
N ALA A 101 -22.96 8.33 -1.32
CA ALA A 101 -23.31 7.25 -2.25
C ALA A 101 -22.54 7.29 -3.59
N GLN A 102 -21.46 8.08 -3.68
CA GLN A 102 -20.63 8.23 -4.86
C GLN A 102 -19.22 8.67 -4.47
N VAL A 103 -18.21 8.28 -5.26
CA VAL A 103 -16.84 8.75 -5.08
C VAL A 103 -16.70 10.15 -5.69
N LYS A 104 -16.32 11.13 -4.87
CA LYS A 104 -16.11 12.51 -5.29
C LYS A 104 -14.63 12.70 -5.67
N THR A 105 -14.40 13.16 -6.89
CA THR A 105 -13.07 13.60 -7.33
C THR A 105 -12.63 14.83 -6.53
N TYR A 106 -11.32 15.02 -6.37
CA TYR A 106 -10.81 16.27 -5.81
C TYR A 106 -11.27 17.45 -6.67
N THR A 107 -11.83 18.46 -6.02
CA THR A 107 -12.09 19.76 -6.61
C THR A 107 -10.77 20.45 -6.95
N ALA A 108 -10.82 21.50 -7.78
CA ALA A 108 -9.60 22.25 -8.14
C ALA A 108 -8.88 22.82 -6.92
N ASP A 109 -9.63 23.27 -5.91
CA ASP A 109 -9.07 23.79 -4.66
C ASP A 109 -8.44 22.69 -3.80
N GLU A 110 -9.11 21.55 -3.64
CA GLU A 110 -8.55 20.39 -2.93
C GLU A 110 -7.29 19.87 -3.62
N ALA A 111 -7.30 19.79 -4.95
CA ALA A 111 -6.13 19.39 -5.73
C ALA A 111 -4.98 20.38 -5.55
N ARG A 112 -5.24 21.69 -5.57
CA ARG A 112 -4.23 22.73 -5.32
C ARG A 112 -3.63 22.60 -3.91
N GLN A 113 -4.48 22.40 -2.89
CA GLN A 113 -4.02 22.20 -1.52
C GLN A 113 -3.13 20.95 -1.41
N LEU A 114 -3.52 19.84 -2.04
CA LEU A 114 -2.72 18.62 -2.03
C LEU A 114 -1.43 18.75 -2.87
N TYR A 115 -1.34 19.69 -3.83
CA TYR A 115 -0.08 20.01 -4.51
C TYR A 115 0.86 20.86 -3.65
N GLU A 116 0.30 21.79 -2.87
CA GLU A 116 1.07 22.65 -1.95
C GLU A 116 1.55 21.86 -0.72
N LYS A 117 0.69 20.97 -0.20
CA LYS A 117 0.99 20.07 0.92
C LYS A 117 0.23 18.74 0.75
N ASP A 118 0.95 17.73 0.26
CA ASP A 118 0.40 16.40 0.05
C ASP A 118 0.34 15.59 1.36
N ILE A 119 -0.68 15.86 2.18
CA ILE A 119 -0.89 15.16 3.46
C ILE A 119 -0.98 13.63 3.30
N ILE A 120 -1.42 13.16 2.13
CA ILE A 120 -1.54 11.73 1.84
C ILE A 120 -0.15 11.13 1.65
N MET A 121 0.72 11.83 0.90
CA MET A 121 2.11 11.42 0.77
C MET A 121 2.84 11.46 2.11
N ASP A 122 2.62 12.48 2.93
CA ASP A 122 3.23 12.60 4.25
C ASP A 122 2.91 11.37 5.13
N ASP A 123 1.63 10.99 5.21
CA ASP A 123 1.18 9.80 5.95
C ASP A 123 1.84 8.51 5.42
N ILE A 124 1.97 8.38 4.09
CA ILE A 124 2.55 7.21 3.43
C ILE A 124 4.06 7.09 3.70
N VAL A 125 4.76 8.21 3.68
CA VAL A 125 6.19 8.28 4.02
C VAL A 125 6.39 7.94 5.49
N GLU A 126 5.51 8.40 6.38
CA GLU A 126 5.55 8.06 7.80
C GLU A 126 5.33 6.55 8.03
N ILE A 127 4.34 5.95 7.37
CA ILE A 127 4.08 4.49 7.42
C ILE A 127 5.33 3.72 6.96
N ASP A 128 5.94 4.11 5.83
CA ASP A 128 7.14 3.45 5.32
C ASP A 128 8.33 3.59 6.26
N ALA A 129 8.55 4.79 6.81
CA ALA A 129 9.63 5.08 7.75
C ALA A 129 9.47 4.28 9.05
N ALA A 130 8.26 4.24 9.62
CA ALA A 130 7.95 3.47 10.82
C ALA A 130 8.19 1.97 10.59
N PHE A 131 7.79 1.44 9.43
CA PHE A 131 8.03 0.05 9.06
C PHE A 131 9.53 -0.26 8.96
N ARG A 132 10.32 0.59 8.30
CA ARG A 132 11.77 0.42 8.19
C ARG A 132 12.45 0.44 9.56
N ALA A 133 12.07 1.39 10.42
CA ALA A 133 12.58 1.47 11.78
C ALA A 133 12.27 0.20 12.59
N GLN A 134 11.05 -0.35 12.45
CA GLN A 134 10.66 -1.60 13.10
C GLN A 134 11.47 -2.81 12.61
N CYS A 135 11.88 -2.80 11.34
CA CYS A 135 12.61 -3.89 10.70
C CYS A 135 14.15 -3.74 10.77
N GLY A 136 14.67 -2.57 11.15
CA GLY A 136 16.08 -2.23 11.05
C GLY A 136 16.58 -2.16 9.60
N LEU A 137 15.80 -1.50 8.73
CA LEU A 137 16.05 -1.31 7.29
C LEU A 137 16.38 0.15 6.94
#